data_AF-A0A8B6E679-F1
#
_entry.id   AF-A0A8B6E679-F1
#
_cell.length_a   1.000
_cell.length_b   1.000
_cell.length_c   1.000
_cell.angle_alpha   90.00
_cell.angle_beta   90.00
_cell.angle_gamma   90.00
#
_symmetry.space_group_name_H-M   'P 1'
#
loop_
_entity.id
_entity.type
_entity.pdbx_description
1 polymer ?
#
loop_
_entity_poly.entity_id
_entity_poly.type
_entity_poly.pdbx_seq_one_letter_code
_entity_poly.pdbx_strand_id
1 'polypeptide(L)'
;MDREKNIHGTLLVSLCKDLQLRLLNGRFLGDSLGFFTFYNSNGQSTVDFMLTTPNLFYCVQHFIVRSPVELSDHCLLSVCFKSCTQRETTLESLSDVGKFQWEHSMSDNYHDALLHKVSVNDILDLMNNIDDENCDDIDFLVSSVNKIYVNAASETLVLKKKSSRPFNKRKRAKPKKAWMSNDCLLLRKEVRSLGKRLQKDKNNANLRQTYSNCVKHYNKQKKSLKAEFYRTFISKLNSLEHKDSKSFWKSINNLKNNHQQAPSPLSKQEWVEHYKSLLNSDSELNFPDDLETSKDNHCSLDYPFTCNEVKKGITRLKSETPNGLQHCVDALQTNV
;
A
#
# COMPACT_ATOMS: atom_id res chain seq x y z
N MET A 1 6.99 24.81 -35.29
CA MET A 1 5.83 25.58 -34.83
C MET A 1 4.65 25.14 -35.68
N ASP A 2 3.51 24.86 -35.06
CA ASP A 2 2.27 24.64 -35.82
C ASP A 2 1.96 25.88 -36.66
N ARG A 3 1.59 25.65 -37.92
CA ARG A 3 1.30 26.73 -38.89
C ARG A 3 -0.10 27.31 -38.74
N GLU A 4 -0.95 26.71 -37.90
CA GLU A 4 -2.33 27.13 -37.68
C GLU A 4 -2.57 27.50 -36.22
N LYS A 5 -3.29 28.61 -36.01
CA LYS A 5 -3.72 29.04 -34.68
C LYS A 5 -4.77 28.05 -34.16
N ASN A 6 -4.38 27.19 -33.24
CA ASN A 6 -5.31 26.31 -32.53
C ASN A 6 -6.28 27.14 -31.67
N ILE A 7 -7.57 27.12 -32.02
CA ILE A 7 -8.63 27.83 -31.31
C ILE A 7 -8.68 27.45 -29.83
N HIS A 8 -8.44 26.17 -29.49
CA HIS A 8 -8.46 25.68 -28.12
C HIS A 8 -7.30 26.24 -27.31
N GLY A 9 -6.13 26.40 -27.94
CA GLY A 9 -4.99 27.07 -27.30
C GLY A 9 -5.30 28.52 -26.96
N THR A 10 -6.00 29.22 -27.85
CA THR A 10 -6.42 30.62 -27.62
C THR A 10 -7.45 30.70 -26.51
N LEU A 11 -8.44 29.80 -26.51
CA LEU A 11 -9.47 29.72 -25.46
C LEU A 11 -8.86 29.39 -24.09
N LEU A 12 -7.91 28.45 -24.02
CA LEU A 12 -7.19 28.11 -22.78
C LEU A 12 -6.45 29.32 -22.23
N VAL A 13 -5.79 30.09 -23.10
CA VAL A 13 -5.10 31.33 -22.71
C VAL A 13 -6.10 32.38 -22.23
N SER A 14 -7.26 32.53 -22.88
CA SER A 14 -8.33 33.43 -22.42
C SER A 14 -8.82 33.03 -21.04
N LEU A 15 -9.19 31.76 -20.86
CA LEU A 15 -9.62 31.20 -19.58
C LEU A 15 -8.59 31.47 -18.48
N CYS A 16 -7.30 31.29 -18.77
CA CYS A 16 -6.25 31.58 -17.79
C CYS A 16 -6.16 33.07 -17.43
N LYS A 17 -6.42 33.98 -18.37
CA LYS A 17 -6.46 35.43 -18.09
C LYS A 17 -7.69 35.78 -17.26
N ASP A 18 -8.85 35.28 -17.66
CA ASP A 18 -10.14 35.59 -17.04
C ASP A 18 -10.21 35.08 -15.60
N LEU A 19 -9.67 33.89 -15.34
CA LEU A 19 -9.60 33.27 -14.01
C LEU A 19 -8.30 33.56 -13.25
N GLN A 20 -7.44 34.42 -13.79
CA GLN A 20 -6.12 34.75 -13.23
C GLN A 20 -5.20 33.53 -12.97
N LEU A 21 -5.38 32.44 -13.71
CA LEU A 21 -4.54 31.25 -13.63
C LEU A 21 -3.20 31.46 -14.34
N ARG A 22 -2.21 30.65 -13.94
CA ARG A 22 -0.86 30.64 -14.48
C ARG A 22 -0.51 29.24 -14.98
N LEU A 23 -0.07 29.15 -16.24
CA LEU A 23 0.50 27.93 -16.81
C LEU A 23 1.89 27.65 -16.25
N LEU A 24 2.16 26.44 -15.80
CA LEU A 24 3.50 26.01 -15.36
C LEU A 24 4.37 25.54 -16.53
N ASN A 25 3.77 24.89 -17.54
CA ASN A 25 4.49 24.34 -18.68
C ASN A 25 5.34 25.42 -19.37
N GLY A 26 6.62 25.12 -19.60
CA GLY A 26 7.56 26.07 -20.18
C GLY A 26 8.10 27.16 -19.25
N ARG A 27 7.62 27.27 -17.99
CA ARG A 27 7.92 28.43 -17.11
C ARG A 27 8.86 28.16 -15.95
N PHE A 28 9.14 26.89 -15.62
CA PHE A 28 9.94 26.53 -14.46
C PHE A 28 11.13 25.66 -14.83
N LEU A 29 12.11 25.62 -13.91
CA LEU A 29 13.22 24.69 -13.97
C LEU A 29 12.69 23.25 -14.08
N GLY A 30 13.18 22.51 -15.07
CA GLY A 30 12.72 21.16 -15.38
C GLY A 30 11.86 21.04 -16.64
N ASP A 31 11.29 22.14 -17.13
CA ASP A 31 10.51 22.19 -18.37
C ASP A 31 10.68 23.52 -19.13
N SER A 32 11.70 24.31 -18.83
CA SER A 32 11.93 25.63 -19.47
C SER A 32 12.07 25.57 -21.00
N LEU A 33 12.41 24.41 -21.54
CA LEU A 33 12.48 24.18 -23.00
C LEU A 33 11.14 23.79 -23.63
N GLY A 34 10.06 23.65 -22.84
CA GLY A 34 8.73 23.24 -23.28
C GLY A 34 8.73 21.84 -23.90
N PHE A 35 8.75 20.81 -23.06
CA PHE A 35 8.69 19.42 -23.54
C PHE A 35 7.26 19.05 -23.96
N PHE A 36 7.14 18.17 -24.95
CA PHE A 36 5.86 17.56 -25.28
C PHE A 36 5.43 16.63 -24.15
N THR A 37 4.13 16.63 -23.86
CA THR A 37 3.54 15.77 -22.83
C THR A 37 2.91 14.52 -23.42
N PHE A 38 2.86 14.43 -24.74
CA PHE A 38 2.26 13.32 -25.47
C PHE A 38 3.16 12.89 -26.63
N TYR A 39 3.32 11.58 -26.80
CA TYR A 39 4.07 10.98 -27.89
C TYR A 39 3.37 9.70 -28.39
N ASN A 40 3.05 9.66 -29.68
CA ASN A 40 2.59 8.44 -30.33
C ASN A 40 3.33 8.21 -31.66
N SER A 41 2.92 7.19 -32.43
CA SER A 41 3.52 6.94 -33.75
C SER A 41 3.26 8.06 -34.75
N ASN A 42 2.14 8.76 -34.61
CA ASN A 42 1.65 9.73 -35.59
C ASN A 42 2.18 11.14 -35.32
N GLY A 43 2.67 11.42 -34.12
CA GLY A 43 3.12 12.74 -33.73
C GLY A 43 3.37 12.88 -32.23
N GLN A 44 3.46 14.13 -31.81
CA GLN A 44 3.75 14.53 -30.46
C GLN A 44 3.20 15.93 -30.23
N SER A 45 2.74 16.20 -29.01
CA SER A 45 2.10 17.47 -28.68
C SER A 45 2.19 17.75 -27.18
N THR A 46 1.92 19.00 -26.81
CA THR A 46 1.72 19.41 -25.42
C THR A 46 0.23 19.55 -25.22
N VAL A 47 -0.38 18.56 -24.56
CA VAL A 47 -1.83 18.49 -24.33
C VAL A 47 -2.19 18.40 -22.86
N ASP A 48 -1.22 18.12 -21.99
CA ASP A 48 -1.37 18.06 -20.55
C ASP A 48 -0.76 19.34 -19.94
N PHE A 49 -1.60 20.14 -19.31
CA PHE A 49 -1.20 21.42 -18.74
C PHE A 49 -1.36 21.40 -17.23
N MET A 50 -0.41 22.01 -16.52
CA MET A 50 -0.57 22.31 -15.11
C MET A 50 -0.86 23.80 -14.96
N LEU A 51 -2.00 24.10 -14.34
CA LEU A 51 -2.46 25.44 -14.02
C LEU A 51 -2.37 25.66 -12.51
N THR A 52 -2.08 26.88 -12.11
CA THR A 52 -2.04 27.27 -10.70
C THR A 52 -2.59 28.67 -10.52
N THR A 53 -3.04 29.00 -9.31
CA THR A 53 -3.37 30.37 -8.93
C THR A 53 -2.09 31.19 -8.72
N PRO A 54 -2.16 32.53 -8.73
CA PRO A 54 -0.98 33.37 -8.53
C PRO A 54 -0.27 33.09 -7.20
N ASN A 55 -1.02 32.86 -6.12
CA ASN A 55 -0.43 32.60 -4.80
C ASN A 55 0.38 31.32 -4.79
N LEU A 56 -0.18 30.22 -5.32
CA LEU A 56 0.50 28.93 -5.35
C LEU A 56 1.64 28.91 -6.39
N PHE A 57 1.57 29.74 -7.44
CA PHE A 57 2.65 29.89 -8.43
C PHE A 57 3.99 30.25 -7.78
N TYR A 58 3.99 31.14 -6.79
CA TYR A 58 5.22 31.54 -6.08
C TYR A 58 5.78 30.44 -5.17
N CYS A 59 4.96 29.46 -4.80
CA CYS A 59 5.41 28.29 -4.06
C CYS A 59 6.03 27.22 -4.97
N VAL A 60 5.88 27.28 -6.29
CA VAL A 60 6.43 26.24 -7.17
C VAL A 60 7.95 26.33 -7.22
N GLN A 61 8.65 25.26 -6.84
CA GLN A 61 10.10 25.17 -6.95
C GLN A 61 10.56 24.64 -8.31
N HIS A 62 9.92 23.58 -8.79
CA HIS A 62 10.23 23.00 -10.09
C HIS A 62 9.00 22.33 -10.71
N PHE A 63 8.95 22.32 -12.04
CA PHE A 63 7.95 21.60 -12.82
C PHE A 63 8.68 20.81 -13.91
N ILE A 64 8.42 19.51 -13.98
CA ILE A 64 9.13 18.58 -14.82
C ILE A 64 8.12 17.76 -15.61
N VAL A 65 8.21 17.81 -16.93
CA VAL A 65 7.65 16.78 -17.81
C VAL A 65 8.63 15.61 -17.80
N ARG A 66 8.20 14.42 -17.35
CA ARG A 66 9.09 13.25 -17.33
C ARG A 66 9.24 12.66 -18.73
N SER A 67 10.34 11.95 -18.97
CA SER A 67 10.54 11.22 -20.22
C SER A 67 9.41 10.20 -20.44
N PRO A 68 8.96 9.99 -21.69
CA PRO A 68 7.90 9.04 -21.98
C PRO A 68 8.34 7.61 -21.63
N VAL A 69 7.39 6.79 -21.17
CA VAL A 69 7.62 5.42 -20.66
C VAL A 69 6.62 4.44 -21.25
N GLU A 70 6.86 3.15 -21.07
CA GLU A 70 6.03 2.06 -21.61
C GLU A 70 4.58 2.00 -21.09
N LEU A 71 4.19 2.91 -20.19
CA LEU A 71 2.93 2.84 -19.44
C LEU A 71 1.78 3.62 -20.09
N SER A 72 2.10 4.67 -20.84
CA SER A 72 1.15 5.57 -21.48
C SER A 72 1.84 6.29 -22.64
N ASP A 73 1.07 6.75 -23.62
CA ASP A 73 1.50 7.73 -24.62
C ASP A 73 1.61 9.15 -24.04
N HIS A 74 1.06 9.38 -22.86
CA HIS A 74 1.27 10.59 -22.07
C HIS A 74 2.48 10.48 -21.12
N CYS A 75 3.19 11.60 -20.98
CA CYS A 75 4.25 11.81 -20.02
C CYS A 75 3.70 12.18 -18.65
N LEU A 76 4.37 11.70 -17.60
CA LEU A 76 4.05 12.10 -16.23
C LEU A 76 4.48 13.56 -16.00
N LEU A 77 3.57 14.38 -15.47
CA LEU A 77 3.88 15.73 -14.97
C LEU A 77 4.22 15.66 -13.49
N SER A 78 5.29 16.36 -13.09
CA SER A 78 5.77 16.38 -11.71
C SER A 78 6.03 17.82 -11.28
N VAL A 79 5.28 18.28 -10.29
CA VAL A 79 5.45 19.59 -9.66
C VAL A 79 5.99 19.40 -8.25
N CYS A 80 6.84 20.32 -7.80
CA CYS A 80 7.23 20.43 -6.40
C CYS A 80 6.88 21.82 -5.90
N PHE A 81 6.22 21.85 -4.74
CA PHE A 81 5.88 23.08 -4.04
C PHE A 81 6.80 23.23 -2.82
N LYS A 82 7.25 24.46 -2.59
CA LYS A 82 7.80 24.91 -1.32
C LYS A 82 6.63 25.04 -0.36
N SER A 83 6.51 24.08 0.55
CA SER A 83 5.63 24.23 1.70
C SER A 83 6.37 25.00 2.79
N CYS A 84 5.75 26.07 3.27
CA CYS A 84 6.12 26.75 4.51
C CYS A 84 5.23 26.27 5.66
N THR A 85 4.83 25.00 5.66
CA THR A 85 4.33 24.39 6.90
C THR A 85 5.49 24.36 7.87
N GLN A 86 5.50 25.27 8.84
CA GLN A 86 5.98 24.88 10.15
C GLN A 86 5.25 23.56 10.44
N ARG A 87 6.00 22.50 10.74
CA ARG A 87 5.36 21.36 11.37
C ARG A 87 4.81 21.94 12.67
N GLU A 88 3.53 22.30 12.69
CA GLU A 88 2.80 22.14 13.93
C GLU A 88 2.99 20.67 14.27
N THR A 89 3.74 20.44 15.34
CA THR A 89 4.01 19.14 15.92
C THR A 89 2.73 18.60 16.54
N THR A 90 1.60 18.69 15.84
CA THR A 90 0.34 18.09 16.23
C THR A 90 0.32 16.69 15.63
N LEU A 91 0.55 15.72 16.52
CA LEU A 91 0.86 14.31 16.25
C LEU A 91 2.24 14.08 15.61
N GLU A 92 3.27 14.13 16.46
CA GLU A 92 4.27 13.05 16.41
C GLU A 92 3.50 11.73 16.50
N SER A 93 3.27 11.12 15.35
CA SER A 93 2.93 9.72 15.31
C SER A 93 4.00 8.99 16.13
N LEU A 94 3.60 8.43 17.27
CA LEU A 94 4.40 7.52 18.12
C LEU A 94 4.97 6.32 17.33
N SER A 95 4.70 6.22 16.02
CA SER A 95 5.21 5.20 15.11
C SER A 95 6.69 5.33 14.75
N ASP A 96 7.38 6.44 15.07
CA ASP A 96 8.83 6.59 14.80
C ASP A 96 9.72 6.49 16.05
N VAL A 97 9.15 6.13 17.21
CA VAL A 97 9.96 5.65 18.33
C VAL A 97 10.60 4.33 17.88
N GLY A 98 11.92 4.33 17.71
CA GLY A 98 12.63 3.16 17.21
C GLY A 98 12.29 1.90 18.01
N LYS A 99 12.17 0.74 17.35
CA LYS A 99 11.83 -0.51 18.05
C LYS A 99 12.90 -0.82 19.10
N PHE A 100 12.53 -0.89 20.36
CA PHE A 100 13.43 -1.33 21.43
C PHE A 100 13.69 -2.84 21.33
N GLN A 101 14.90 -3.26 21.71
CA GLN A 101 15.24 -4.65 21.91
C GLN A 101 15.11 -4.98 23.39
N TRP A 102 14.16 -5.85 23.72
CA TRP A 102 13.98 -6.37 25.07
C TRP A 102 14.90 -7.56 25.31
N GLU A 103 15.70 -7.52 26.38
CA GLU A 103 16.48 -8.66 26.88
C GLU A 103 16.12 -8.87 28.35
N HIS A 104 15.98 -10.12 28.79
CA HIS A 104 15.58 -10.44 30.17
C HIS A 104 16.48 -9.81 31.23
N SER A 105 17.77 -9.62 30.93
CA SER A 105 18.75 -8.94 31.79
C SER A 105 18.51 -7.44 31.98
N MET A 106 17.64 -6.82 31.17
CA MET A 106 17.31 -5.39 31.25
C MET A 106 16.03 -5.11 32.04
N SER A 107 15.35 -6.17 32.50
CA SER A 107 14.06 -6.07 33.20
C SER A 107 14.15 -5.20 34.45
N ASP A 108 15.15 -5.44 35.30
CA ASP A 108 15.32 -4.72 36.56
C ASP A 108 15.62 -3.23 36.33
N ASN A 109 16.51 -2.93 35.37
CA ASN A 109 16.83 -1.55 35.00
C ASN A 109 15.61 -0.80 34.46
N TYR A 110 14.79 -1.45 33.61
CA TYR A 110 13.56 -0.85 33.09
C TYR A 110 12.53 -0.62 34.20
N HIS A 111 12.43 -1.55 35.15
CA HIS A 111 11.59 -1.39 36.33
C HIS A 111 12.05 -0.22 37.21
N ASP A 112 13.36 -0.12 37.47
CA ASP A 112 13.95 0.99 38.23
C ASP A 112 13.73 2.35 37.53
N ALA A 113 13.79 2.40 36.20
CA ALA A 113 13.50 3.61 35.43
C ALA A 113 12.02 4.02 35.48
N LEU A 114 11.09 3.07 35.56
CA LEU A 114 9.66 3.36 35.79
C LEU A 114 9.41 3.87 37.20
N LEU A 115 10.18 3.40 38.18
CA LEU A 115 10.09 3.83 39.59
C LEU A 115 10.93 5.07 39.89
N HIS A 116 11.70 5.56 38.91
CA HIS A 116 12.50 6.76 39.06
C HIS A 116 11.62 8.01 39.24
N LYS A 117 12.11 8.99 40.01
CA LYS A 117 11.36 10.17 40.45
C LYS A 117 10.65 10.94 39.32
N VAL A 118 11.24 10.94 38.12
CA VAL A 118 10.68 11.61 36.93
C VAL A 118 9.44 10.87 36.43
N SER A 119 9.55 9.57 36.19
CA SER A 119 8.43 8.71 35.75
C SER A 119 7.30 8.67 36.78
N VAL A 120 7.64 8.67 38.08
CA VAL A 120 6.64 8.68 39.16
C VAL A 120 5.84 9.98 39.19
N ASN A 121 6.48 11.14 38.95
CA ASN A 121 5.74 12.40 38.84
C ASN A 121 4.81 12.40 37.63
N ASP A 122 5.28 11.91 36.47
CA ASP A 122 4.44 11.79 35.27
C ASP A 122 3.25 10.83 35.48
N ILE A 123 3.44 9.76 36.27
CA ILE A 123 2.37 8.83 36.67
C ILE A 123 1.38 9.51 37.62
N LEU A 124 1.84 10.28 38.59
CA LEU A 124 0.96 11.00 39.52
C LEU A 124 0.15 12.08 38.80
N ASP A 125 0.77 12.80 37.85
CA ASP A 125 0.07 13.77 37.01
C ASP A 125 -0.98 13.08 36.12
N LEU A 126 -0.66 11.90 35.59
CA LEU A 126 -1.64 11.08 34.85
C LEU A 126 -2.82 10.66 35.73
N MET A 127 -2.56 10.19 36.96
CA MET A 127 -3.62 9.78 37.90
C MET A 127 -4.55 10.95 38.24
N ASN A 128 -4.01 12.14 38.49
CA ASN A 128 -4.81 13.33 38.75
C ASN A 128 -5.69 13.73 37.55
N ASN A 129 -5.22 13.51 36.32
CA ASN A 129 -6.00 13.78 35.11
C ASN A 129 -7.06 12.71 34.81
N ILE A 130 -6.90 11.49 35.32
CA ILE A 130 -7.90 10.42 35.20
C ILE A 130 -9.07 10.63 36.18
N ASP A 131 -8.78 11.21 37.34
CA ASP A 131 -9.78 11.50 38.38
C ASP A 131 -10.55 12.82 38.12
N ASP A 132 -10.23 13.57 37.05
CA ASP A 132 -10.99 14.74 36.63
C ASP A 132 -12.23 14.30 35.84
N GLU A 133 -13.43 14.58 36.39
CA GLU A 133 -14.73 14.24 35.78
C GLU A 133 -14.95 14.86 34.39
N ASN A 134 -14.10 15.79 33.94
CA ASN A 134 -14.16 16.41 32.60
C ASN A 134 -13.12 15.87 31.60
N CYS A 135 -12.37 14.81 31.93
CA CYS A 135 -11.35 14.26 31.05
C CYS A 135 -11.95 13.35 29.95
N ASP A 136 -12.59 13.95 28.95
CA ASP A 136 -13.19 13.24 27.80
C ASP A 136 -12.15 12.84 26.72
N ASP A 137 -10.89 13.27 26.84
CA ASP A 137 -9.85 13.03 25.84
C ASP A 137 -9.04 11.76 26.14
N ILE A 138 -9.62 10.61 25.77
CA ILE A 138 -8.98 9.28 25.88
C ILE A 138 -7.65 9.25 25.09
N ASP A 139 -7.56 9.94 23.95
CA ASP A 139 -6.35 9.94 23.12
C ASP A 139 -5.19 10.66 23.81
N PHE A 140 -5.48 11.73 24.56
CA PHE A 140 -4.51 12.41 25.42
C PHE A 140 -3.99 11.49 26.53
N LEU A 141 -4.88 10.76 27.22
CA LEU A 141 -4.49 9.82 28.27
C LEU A 141 -3.62 8.69 27.72
N VAL A 142 -4.02 8.08 26.60
CA VAL A 142 -3.25 7.02 25.93
C VAL A 142 -1.88 7.53 25.49
N SER A 143 -1.80 8.77 24.97
CA SER A 143 -0.53 9.39 24.58
C SER A 143 0.40 9.61 25.77
N SER A 144 -0.17 10.03 26.91
CA SER A 144 0.57 10.28 28.15
C SER A 144 1.14 8.98 28.74
N VAL A 145 0.33 7.91 28.78
CA VAL A 145 0.77 6.57 29.19
C VAL A 145 1.90 6.05 28.29
N ASN A 146 1.73 6.16 26.97
CA ASN A 146 2.74 5.73 26.00
C ASN A 146 4.06 6.49 26.19
N LYS A 147 4.00 7.78 26.49
CA LYS A 147 5.19 8.60 26.73
C LYS A 147 5.97 8.12 27.95
N ILE A 148 5.31 7.77 29.05
CA ILE A 148 5.94 7.24 30.27
C ILE A 148 6.72 5.95 29.93
N TYR A 149 6.08 5.00 29.25
CA TYR A 149 6.72 3.74 28.86
C TYR A 149 7.88 3.94 27.88
N VAL A 150 7.71 4.84 26.90
CA VAL A 150 8.75 5.14 25.91
C VAL A 150 9.96 5.81 26.56
N ASN A 151 9.76 6.72 27.51
CA ASN A 151 10.84 7.39 28.23
C ASN A 151 11.66 6.39 29.03
N ALA A 152 11.00 5.56 29.85
CA ALA A 152 11.68 4.50 30.60
C ALA A 152 12.42 3.52 29.68
N ALA A 153 11.83 3.19 28.53
CA ALA A 153 12.46 2.31 27.54
C ALA A 153 13.67 2.98 26.87
N SER A 154 13.62 4.28 26.62
CA SER A 154 14.71 5.02 25.98
C SER A 154 15.95 5.15 26.86
N GLU A 155 15.77 5.19 28.19
CA GLU A 155 16.87 5.27 29.16
C GLU A 155 17.58 3.93 29.37
N THR A 156 16.87 2.81 29.17
CA THR A 156 17.33 1.50 29.63
C THR A 156 17.50 0.46 28.51
N LEU A 157 16.72 0.56 27.43
CA LEU A 157 16.71 -0.43 26.36
C LEU A 157 17.53 0.01 25.15
N VAL A 158 18.16 -0.96 24.49
CA VAL A 158 18.92 -0.70 23.27
C VAL A 158 17.96 -0.55 22.09
N LEU A 159 18.10 0.54 21.34
CA LEU A 159 17.39 0.72 20.07
C LEU A 159 17.84 -0.34 19.06
N LYS A 160 16.87 -1.05 18.48
CA LYS A 160 17.14 -2.02 17.42
C LYS A 160 17.69 -1.29 16.20
N LYS A 161 18.99 -1.45 15.97
CA LYS A 161 19.65 -0.93 14.77
C LYS A 161 18.88 -1.44 13.55
N LYS A 162 18.39 -0.52 12.71
CA LYS A 162 17.84 -0.89 11.40
C LYS A 162 18.92 -1.71 10.71
N SER A 163 18.64 -3.00 10.43
CA SER A 163 19.59 -3.89 9.78
C SER A 163 20.12 -3.22 8.52
N SER A 164 21.34 -2.69 8.58
CA SER A 164 22.10 -2.32 7.41
C SER A 164 22.49 -3.63 6.77
N ARG A 165 21.65 -4.11 5.85
CA ARG A 165 22.03 -5.27 5.03
C ARG A 165 23.41 -4.95 4.46
N PRO A 166 24.42 -5.82 4.66
CA PRO A 166 25.75 -5.57 4.15
C PRO A 166 25.65 -5.29 2.65
N PHE A 167 26.30 -4.23 2.20
CA PHE A 167 26.29 -3.73 0.82
C PHE A 167 26.85 -4.75 -0.21
N ASN A 168 27.30 -5.91 0.27
CA ASN A 168 28.02 -6.89 -0.50
C ASN A 168 27.13 -8.03 -1.00
N LYS A 169 27.22 -8.21 -2.33
CA LYS A 169 26.46 -9.08 -3.23
C LYS A 169 25.07 -8.53 -3.56
N ARG A 170 25.03 -7.66 -4.58
CA ARG A 170 23.88 -7.48 -5.47
C ARG A 170 23.46 -8.84 -6.03
N LYS A 171 22.73 -9.65 -5.25
CA LYS A 171 21.96 -10.76 -5.82
C LYS A 171 21.12 -10.14 -6.92
N ARG A 172 21.29 -10.60 -8.16
CA ARG A 172 20.52 -10.13 -9.32
C ARG A 172 19.07 -10.06 -8.87
N ALA A 173 18.49 -8.85 -8.89
CA ALA A 173 17.15 -8.64 -8.37
C ALA A 173 16.23 -9.63 -9.07
N LYS A 174 15.70 -10.60 -8.31
CA LYS A 174 14.73 -11.55 -8.86
C LYS A 174 13.60 -10.73 -9.48
N PRO A 175 13.08 -11.11 -10.66
CA PRO A 175 12.01 -10.36 -11.29
C PRO A 175 10.86 -10.21 -10.28
N LYS A 176 10.39 -8.97 -10.08
CA LYS A 176 9.32 -8.66 -9.11
C LYS A 176 8.03 -9.43 -9.41
N LYS A 177 7.89 -9.97 -10.61
CA LYS A 177 6.75 -10.77 -11.07
C LYS A 177 7.26 -12.07 -11.68
N ALA A 178 6.66 -13.19 -11.28
CA ALA A 178 7.08 -14.53 -11.71
C ALA A 178 7.02 -14.74 -13.24
N TRP A 179 6.10 -14.07 -13.94
CA TRP A 179 5.93 -14.17 -15.39
C TRP A 179 6.91 -13.32 -16.21
N MET A 180 7.70 -12.44 -15.59
CA MET A 180 8.50 -11.45 -16.32
C MET A 180 9.91 -11.98 -16.60
N SER A 181 10.21 -12.23 -17.88
CA SER A 181 11.52 -12.70 -18.33
C SER A 181 12.61 -11.62 -18.24
N ASN A 182 13.88 -12.03 -18.30
CA ASN A 182 15.02 -11.11 -18.37
C ASN A 182 14.98 -10.28 -19.67
N ASP A 183 14.60 -10.87 -20.80
CA ASP A 183 14.51 -10.15 -22.08
C ASP A 183 13.43 -9.06 -22.03
N CYS A 184 12.29 -9.36 -21.40
CA CYS A 184 11.23 -8.38 -21.15
C CYS A 184 11.75 -7.22 -20.28
N LEU A 185 12.62 -7.49 -19.30
CA LEU A 185 13.29 -6.46 -18.50
C LEU A 185 14.30 -5.63 -19.31
N LEU A 186 15.05 -6.26 -20.22
CA LEU A 186 15.99 -5.57 -21.10
C LEU A 186 15.27 -4.64 -22.07
N LEU A 187 14.21 -5.12 -22.73
CA LEU A 187 13.36 -4.28 -23.58
C LEU A 187 12.75 -3.11 -22.81
N ARG A 188 12.30 -3.33 -21.56
CA ARG A 188 11.81 -2.23 -20.72
C ARG A 188 12.89 -1.16 -20.48
N LYS A 189 14.14 -1.57 -20.25
CA LYS A 189 15.26 -0.63 -20.07
C LYS A 189 15.54 0.13 -21.38
N GLU A 190 15.45 -0.56 -22.51
CA GLU A 190 15.63 0.04 -23.83
C GLU A 190 14.57 1.09 -24.13
N VAL A 191 13.27 0.77 -23.93
CA VAL A 191 12.16 1.74 -24.06
C VAL A 191 12.44 2.99 -23.24
N ARG A 192 12.86 2.83 -21.98
CA ARG A 192 13.16 3.97 -21.09
C ARG A 192 14.37 4.77 -21.53
N SER A 193 15.38 4.10 -22.09
CA SER A 193 16.56 4.76 -22.67
C SER A 193 16.18 5.59 -23.89
N LEU A 194 15.38 5.01 -24.79
CA LEU A 194 14.85 5.70 -25.97
C LEU A 194 13.97 6.89 -25.56
N GLY A 195 13.09 6.74 -24.56
CA GLY A 195 12.26 7.84 -24.07
C GLY A 195 13.08 9.02 -23.54
N LYS A 196 14.16 8.75 -22.78
CA LYS A 196 15.09 9.80 -22.32
C LYS A 196 15.81 10.50 -23.47
N ARG A 197 16.23 9.75 -24.49
CA ARG A 197 16.86 10.31 -25.70
C ARG A 197 15.86 11.16 -26.48
N LEU A 198 14.63 10.67 -26.64
CA LEU A 198 13.56 11.38 -27.33
C LEU A 198 13.24 12.70 -26.64
N GLN A 199 13.26 12.75 -25.31
CA GLN A 199 13.07 14.02 -24.61
C GLN A 199 14.18 15.04 -24.90
N LYS A 200 15.45 14.59 -25.05
CA LYS A 200 16.58 15.46 -25.39
C LYS A 200 16.51 15.94 -26.85
N ASP A 201 16.13 15.05 -27.76
CA ASP A 201 16.01 15.32 -29.18
C ASP A 201 14.53 15.22 -29.61
N LYS A 202 13.73 16.15 -29.05
CA LYS A 202 12.26 16.09 -29.11
C LYS A 202 11.69 16.15 -30.50
N ASN A 203 12.40 16.66 -31.51
CA ASN A 203 11.90 16.81 -32.87
C ASN A 203 12.32 15.66 -33.81
N ASN A 204 13.05 14.66 -33.31
CA ASN A 204 13.58 13.58 -34.12
C ASN A 204 12.51 12.52 -34.42
N ALA A 205 11.96 12.58 -35.63
CA ALA A 205 10.91 11.67 -36.09
C ALA A 205 11.37 10.19 -36.13
N ASN A 206 12.61 9.93 -36.53
CA ASN A 206 13.17 8.57 -36.57
C ASN A 206 13.28 7.98 -35.17
N LEU A 207 13.73 8.79 -34.21
CA LEU A 207 13.83 8.39 -32.80
C LEU A 207 12.45 8.14 -32.19
N ARG A 208 11.45 8.98 -32.51
CA ARG A 208 10.05 8.77 -32.10
C ARG A 208 9.49 7.47 -32.66
N GLN A 209 9.71 7.18 -33.94
CA GLN A 209 9.25 5.94 -34.56
C GLN A 209 9.92 4.71 -33.93
N THR A 210 11.23 4.80 -33.69
CA THR A 210 12.00 3.74 -33.01
C THR A 210 11.46 3.48 -31.60
N TYR A 211 11.22 4.55 -30.83
CA TYR A 211 10.60 4.48 -29.51
C TYR A 211 9.22 3.81 -29.57
N SER A 212 8.34 4.26 -30.47
CA SER A 212 6.99 3.70 -30.62
C SER A 212 7.01 2.20 -30.97
N ASN A 213 7.90 1.81 -31.89
CA ASN A 213 8.07 0.40 -32.27
C ASN A 213 8.58 -0.45 -31.08
N CYS A 214 9.55 0.07 -30.33
CA CYS A 214 10.09 -0.61 -29.14
C CYS A 214 9.01 -0.77 -28.04
N VAL A 215 8.19 0.26 -27.79
CA VAL A 215 7.03 0.18 -26.86
C VAL A 215 6.04 -0.88 -27.31
N LYS A 216 5.67 -0.91 -28.60
CA LYS A 216 4.76 -1.92 -29.16
C LYS A 216 5.32 -3.33 -28.96
N HIS A 217 6.60 -3.53 -29.28
CA HIS A 217 7.28 -4.82 -29.11
C HIS A 217 7.29 -5.26 -27.64
N TYR A 218 7.68 -4.37 -26.73
CA TYR A 218 7.67 -4.63 -25.29
C TYR A 218 6.28 -5.01 -24.78
N ASN A 219 5.24 -4.25 -25.15
CA ASN A 219 3.88 -4.51 -24.70
C ASN A 219 3.32 -5.83 -25.24
N LYS A 220 3.64 -6.17 -26.50
CA LYS A 220 3.30 -7.47 -27.10
C LYS A 220 3.96 -8.62 -26.32
N GLN A 221 5.27 -8.54 -26.08
CA GLN A 221 6.00 -9.58 -25.35
C GLN A 221 5.50 -9.72 -23.91
N LYS A 222 5.28 -8.60 -23.22
CA LYS A 222 4.69 -8.55 -21.87
C LYS A 222 3.32 -9.23 -21.82
N LYS A 223 2.44 -8.97 -22.79
CA LYS A 223 1.12 -9.59 -22.87
C LYS A 223 1.24 -11.10 -23.10
N SER A 224 2.11 -11.52 -24.02
CA SER A 224 2.35 -12.93 -24.33
C SER A 224 2.85 -13.71 -23.12
N LEU A 225 3.91 -13.23 -22.46
CA LEU A 225 4.51 -13.89 -21.29
C LEU A 225 3.52 -13.96 -20.11
N LYS A 226 2.73 -12.91 -19.90
CA LYS A 226 1.70 -12.91 -18.86
C LYS A 226 0.63 -13.97 -19.17
N ALA A 227 0.14 -14.03 -20.41
CA ALA A 227 -0.87 -15.00 -20.82
C ALA A 227 -0.36 -16.44 -20.70
N GLU A 228 0.86 -16.72 -21.18
CA GLU A 228 1.49 -18.03 -21.10
C GLU A 228 1.68 -18.49 -19.64
N PHE A 229 2.13 -17.59 -18.77
CA PHE A 229 2.27 -17.89 -17.35
C PHE A 229 0.95 -18.27 -16.70
N TYR A 230 -0.13 -17.50 -16.90
CA TYR A 230 -1.42 -17.84 -16.29
C TYR A 230 -2.02 -19.11 -16.90
N ARG A 231 -1.84 -19.35 -18.21
CA ARG A 231 -2.28 -20.58 -18.86
C ARG A 231 -1.59 -21.82 -18.26
N THR A 232 -0.26 -21.78 -18.15
CA THR A 232 0.53 -22.88 -17.56
C THR A 232 0.25 -23.05 -16.07
N PHE A 233 0.04 -21.95 -15.35
CA PHE A 233 -0.33 -21.98 -13.94
C PHE A 233 -1.70 -22.62 -13.71
N ILE A 234 -2.71 -22.26 -14.49
CA ILE A 234 -4.06 -22.87 -14.42
C ILE A 234 -4.00 -24.36 -14.75
N SER A 235 -3.29 -24.73 -15.82
CA SER A 235 -3.09 -26.15 -16.17
C SER A 235 -2.44 -26.95 -15.03
N LYS A 236 -1.43 -26.35 -14.36
CA LYS A 236 -0.83 -26.94 -13.17
C LYS A 236 -1.84 -27.10 -12.03
N LEU A 237 -2.66 -26.08 -11.75
CA LEU A 237 -3.69 -26.17 -10.70
C LEU A 237 -4.69 -27.30 -10.99
N ASN A 238 -5.25 -27.36 -12.19
CA ASN A 238 -6.20 -28.40 -12.58
C ASN A 238 -5.60 -29.81 -12.44
N SER A 239 -4.30 -29.97 -12.73
CA SER A 239 -3.60 -31.26 -12.56
C SER A 239 -3.43 -31.69 -11.08
N LEU A 240 -3.43 -30.72 -10.16
CA LEU A 240 -3.20 -30.92 -8.73
C LEU A 240 -4.50 -31.05 -7.92
N GLU A 241 -5.60 -30.52 -8.44
CA GLU A 241 -6.91 -30.42 -7.77
C GLU A 241 -7.37 -31.74 -7.11
N HIS A 242 -7.26 -32.85 -7.85
CA HIS A 242 -7.69 -34.17 -7.37
C HIS A 242 -6.55 -35.07 -6.89
N LYS A 243 -5.29 -34.62 -6.97
CA LYS A 243 -4.10 -35.45 -6.66
C LYS A 243 -3.39 -35.05 -5.38
N ASP A 244 -3.24 -33.74 -5.14
CA ASP A 244 -2.47 -33.24 -4.01
C ASP A 244 -2.99 -31.86 -3.57
N SER A 245 -3.95 -31.90 -2.65
CA SER A 245 -4.54 -30.70 -2.04
C SER A 245 -3.50 -29.80 -1.37
N LYS A 246 -2.45 -30.36 -0.77
CA LYS A 246 -1.40 -29.58 -0.09
C LYS A 246 -0.57 -28.78 -1.10
N SER A 247 -0.17 -29.42 -2.20
CA SER A 247 0.57 -28.74 -3.28
C SER A 247 -0.29 -27.74 -4.07
N PHE A 248 -1.59 -28.02 -4.21
CA PHE A 248 -2.56 -27.11 -4.80
C PHE A 248 -2.64 -25.79 -4.01
N TRP A 249 -2.96 -25.88 -2.71
CA TRP A 249 -3.07 -24.70 -1.85
C TRP A 249 -1.74 -23.95 -1.68
N LYS A 250 -0.61 -24.67 -1.64
CA LYS A 250 0.72 -24.05 -1.66
C LYS A 250 0.95 -23.23 -2.93
N SER A 251 0.50 -23.71 -4.08
CA SER A 251 0.65 -22.99 -5.36
C SER A 251 -0.22 -21.72 -5.41
N ILE A 252 -1.44 -21.77 -4.87
CA ILE A 252 -2.33 -20.61 -4.74
C ILE A 252 -1.76 -19.59 -3.74
N ASN A 253 -1.28 -20.03 -2.59
CA ASN A 253 -0.73 -19.14 -1.57
C ASN A 253 0.55 -18.44 -2.05
N ASN A 254 1.33 -19.05 -2.94
CA ASN A 254 2.46 -18.38 -3.58
C ASN A 254 2.06 -17.25 -4.54
N LEU A 255 0.83 -17.23 -5.05
CA LEU A 255 0.29 -16.11 -5.84
C LEU A 255 -0.32 -15.01 -4.98
N LYS A 256 -0.85 -15.37 -3.80
CA LYS A 256 -1.19 -14.41 -2.75
C LYS A 256 0.12 -13.81 -2.24
N ASN A 257 0.70 -12.88 -3.01
CA ASN A 257 1.70 -11.98 -2.47
C ASN A 257 1.12 -11.43 -1.16
N ASN A 258 1.93 -11.41 -0.10
CA ASN A 258 1.69 -10.68 1.14
C ASN A 258 1.62 -9.17 0.84
N HIS A 259 0.68 -8.74 0.00
CA HIS A 259 0.02 -7.47 0.22
C HIS A 259 -0.57 -7.65 1.61
N GLN A 260 0.10 -7.10 2.62
CA GLN A 260 -0.63 -6.57 3.76
C GLN A 260 -1.81 -5.88 3.13
N GLN A 261 -3.00 -6.47 3.30
CA GLN A 261 -4.21 -5.82 2.84
C GLN A 261 -4.11 -4.44 3.48
N ALA A 262 -4.01 -3.40 2.65
CA ALA A 262 -4.17 -2.07 3.18
C ALA A 262 -5.49 -2.14 3.96
N PRO A 263 -5.52 -1.73 5.23
CA PRO A 263 -6.77 -1.73 5.98
C PRO A 263 -7.80 -1.07 5.07
N SER A 264 -8.92 -1.76 4.85
CA SER A 264 -10.01 -1.21 4.05
C SER A 264 -10.23 0.20 4.57
N PRO A 265 -10.25 1.24 3.71
CA PRO A 265 -10.45 2.61 4.15
C PRO A 265 -11.80 2.78 4.85
N LEU A 266 -12.70 1.82 4.64
CA LEU A 266 -13.96 1.66 5.35
C LEU A 266 -13.83 0.52 6.36
N SER A 267 -14.15 0.82 7.61
CA SER A 267 -14.42 -0.12 8.68
C SER A 267 -15.58 -1.05 8.31
N LYS A 268 -15.67 -2.18 9.02
CA LYS A 268 -16.82 -3.10 8.88
C LYS A 268 -18.14 -2.38 9.18
N GLN A 269 -18.12 -1.42 10.10
CA GLN A 269 -19.30 -0.67 10.52
C GLN A 269 -19.80 0.27 9.43
N GLU A 270 -18.90 1.00 8.77
CA GLU A 270 -19.25 1.86 7.62
C GLU A 270 -19.86 1.06 6.46
N TRP A 271 -19.39 -0.17 6.22
CA TRP A 271 -20.04 -1.07 5.24
C TRP A 271 -21.45 -1.48 5.66
N VAL A 272 -21.64 -1.81 6.94
CA VAL A 272 -22.96 -2.16 7.48
C VAL A 272 -23.91 -0.97 7.38
N GLU A 273 -23.48 0.23 7.72
CA GLU A 273 -24.28 1.46 7.64
C GLU A 273 -24.60 1.83 6.19
N HIS A 274 -23.63 1.73 5.28
CA HIS A 274 -23.85 1.97 3.86
C HIS A 274 -24.91 1.03 3.29
N TYR A 275 -24.80 -0.28 3.54
CA TYR A 275 -25.79 -1.23 3.03
C TYR A 275 -27.12 -1.18 3.77
N LYS A 276 -27.15 -0.86 5.07
CA LYS A 276 -28.40 -0.55 5.78
C LYS A 276 -29.11 0.64 5.13
N SER A 277 -28.39 1.71 4.83
CA SER A 277 -28.94 2.89 4.14
C SER A 277 -29.36 2.58 2.69
N LEU A 278 -28.58 1.77 1.98
CA LEU A 278 -28.85 1.41 0.59
C LEU A 278 -30.05 0.46 0.45
N LEU A 279 -30.23 -0.43 1.42
CA LEU A 279 -31.25 -1.48 1.40
C LEU A 279 -32.51 -1.12 2.21
N ASN A 280 -32.46 -0.10 3.06
CA ASN A 280 -33.61 0.42 3.80
C ASN A 280 -33.94 1.86 3.40
N SER A 281 -34.48 2.04 2.21
CA SER A 281 -35.43 3.13 1.96
C SER A 281 -36.80 2.69 2.51
N ASP A 282 -37.16 3.18 3.68
CA ASP A 282 -38.53 3.28 4.23
C ASP A 282 -39.51 2.13 3.96
N SER A 283 -39.05 0.90 4.15
CA SER A 283 -39.97 -0.23 4.26
C SER A 283 -39.52 -1.08 5.43
N GLU A 284 -40.35 -1.10 6.48
CA GLU A 284 -40.32 -2.15 7.47
C GLU A 284 -40.47 -3.49 6.74
N LEU A 285 -39.36 -4.14 6.43
CA LEU A 285 -39.36 -5.53 6.07
C LEU A 285 -39.72 -6.29 7.34
N ASN A 286 -41.02 -6.55 7.50
CA ASN A 286 -41.50 -7.68 8.29
C ASN A 286 -40.78 -8.91 7.76
N PHE A 287 -39.72 -9.33 8.44
CA PHE A 287 -39.19 -10.67 8.29
C PHE A 287 -40.33 -11.61 8.71
N PRO A 288 -40.82 -12.49 7.83
CA PRO A 288 -41.73 -13.53 8.25
C PRO A 288 -40.97 -14.35 9.30
N ASP A 289 -41.55 -14.48 10.49
CA ASP A 289 -41.04 -15.28 11.62
C ASP A 289 -41.02 -16.79 11.32
N ASP A 290 -41.14 -17.17 10.05
CA ASP A 290 -41.43 -18.52 9.57
C ASP A 290 -40.25 -19.16 8.82
N LEU A 291 -39.02 -18.72 9.11
CA LEU A 291 -37.80 -19.39 8.65
C LEU A 291 -37.33 -20.51 9.60
N GLU A 292 -37.92 -20.64 10.80
CA GLU A 292 -37.59 -21.75 11.71
C GLU A 292 -38.14 -23.09 11.25
N THR A 293 -39.25 -23.13 10.50
CA THR A 293 -39.89 -24.37 10.01
C THR A 293 -39.15 -25.04 8.84
N SER A 294 -38.08 -24.42 8.32
CA SER A 294 -37.27 -25.00 7.23
C SER A 294 -35.93 -25.63 7.70
N LYS A 295 -35.55 -25.49 8.98
CA LYS A 295 -34.32 -26.09 9.52
C LYS A 295 -34.32 -27.62 9.49
N ASP A 296 -35.49 -28.25 9.53
CA ASP A 296 -35.59 -29.71 9.60
C ASP A 296 -35.16 -30.44 8.32
N ASN A 297 -35.10 -29.75 7.17
CA ASN A 297 -34.73 -30.37 5.89
C ASN A 297 -33.25 -30.24 5.51
N HIS A 298 -32.42 -29.49 6.27
CA HIS A 298 -30.97 -29.41 6.06
C HIS A 298 -30.11 -29.75 7.29
N CYS A 299 -30.72 -30.28 8.36
CA CYS A 299 -30.10 -30.68 9.63
C CYS A 299 -29.16 -31.91 9.54
N SER A 300 -28.67 -32.30 8.35
CA SER A 300 -27.65 -33.36 8.23
C SER A 300 -26.22 -32.84 8.39
N LEU A 301 -26.02 -31.51 8.32
CA LEU A 301 -24.70 -30.88 8.36
C LEU A 301 -24.43 -30.08 9.64
N ASP A 302 -25.45 -29.88 10.49
CA ASP A 302 -25.38 -29.07 11.73
C ASP A 302 -25.38 -29.93 13.01
N TYR A 303 -24.96 -31.20 12.92
CA TYR A 303 -24.82 -32.02 14.12
C TYR A 303 -23.70 -31.48 15.02
N PRO A 304 -23.93 -31.36 16.35
CA PRO A 304 -22.87 -31.02 17.28
C PRO A 304 -21.78 -32.10 17.22
N PHE A 305 -20.53 -31.67 17.09
CA PHE A 305 -19.37 -32.56 17.04
C PHE A 305 -19.36 -33.49 18.25
N THR A 306 -19.22 -34.79 18.00
CA THR A 306 -19.11 -35.75 19.10
C THR A 306 -17.69 -35.75 19.65
N CYS A 307 -17.53 -36.02 20.95
CA CYS A 307 -16.22 -36.21 21.58
C CYS A 307 -15.37 -37.28 20.86
N ASN A 308 -16.01 -38.26 20.22
CA ASN A 308 -15.34 -39.32 19.48
C ASN A 308 -14.79 -38.84 18.13
N GLU A 309 -15.50 -37.95 17.43
CA GLU A 309 -15.00 -37.28 16.23
C GLU A 309 -13.82 -36.37 16.52
N VAL A 310 -13.89 -35.62 17.63
CA VAL A 310 -12.78 -34.77 18.08
C VAL A 310 -11.56 -35.63 18.41
N LYS A 311 -11.72 -36.75 19.13
CA LYS A 311 -10.64 -37.71 19.41
C LYS A 311 -10.05 -38.34 18.14
N LYS A 312 -10.89 -38.69 17.16
CA LYS A 312 -10.44 -39.17 15.83
C LYS A 312 -9.71 -38.09 15.03
N GLY A 313 -10.10 -36.82 15.18
CA GLY A 313 -9.42 -35.67 14.58
C GLY A 313 -8.04 -35.46 15.18
N ILE A 314 -7.94 -35.48 16.52
CA ILE A 314 -6.69 -35.32 17.26
C ILE A 314 -5.70 -36.45 16.92
N THR A 315 -6.16 -37.70 16.87
CA THR A 315 -5.31 -38.86 16.52
C THR A 315 -4.82 -38.85 15.06
N ARG A 316 -5.48 -38.09 14.17
CA ARG A 316 -5.05 -37.91 12.76
C ARG A 316 -4.07 -36.75 12.55
N LEU A 317 -3.83 -35.92 13.56
CA LEU A 317 -2.84 -34.84 13.48
C LEU A 317 -1.43 -35.45 13.58
N LYS A 318 -0.69 -35.47 12.46
CA LYS A 318 0.71 -35.91 12.42
C LYS A 318 1.61 -34.94 13.19
N SER A 319 2.48 -35.51 14.02
CA SER A 319 3.44 -34.90 14.95
C SER A 319 4.63 -34.19 14.28
N GLU A 320 4.38 -33.29 13.32
CA GLU A 320 5.45 -32.56 12.61
C GLU A 320 5.36 -31.03 12.71
N THR A 321 4.83 -30.49 13.80
CA THR A 321 5.07 -29.10 14.17
C THR A 321 5.44 -29.00 15.65
N PRO A 322 6.69 -28.65 15.99
CA PRO A 322 7.07 -28.35 17.36
C PRO A 322 6.46 -27.00 17.76
N ASN A 323 5.97 -26.90 19.00
CA ASN A 323 5.58 -25.67 19.71
C ASN A 323 4.09 -25.30 19.76
N GLY A 324 3.16 -26.25 19.93
CA GLY A 324 1.77 -25.88 20.26
C GLY A 324 0.92 -26.87 21.03
N LEU A 325 1.35 -28.13 21.18
CA LEU A 325 0.45 -29.19 21.67
C LEU A 325 0.67 -29.66 23.11
N GLN A 326 1.72 -29.21 23.81
CA GLN A 326 1.93 -29.64 25.19
C GLN A 326 0.95 -28.94 26.17
N HIS A 327 0.57 -27.69 25.91
CA HIS A 327 -0.31 -26.94 26.83
C HIS A 327 -1.82 -27.27 26.70
N CYS A 328 -2.26 -27.85 25.58
CA CYS A 328 -3.68 -28.19 25.40
C CYS A 328 -4.07 -29.53 26.04
N VAL A 329 -3.11 -30.44 26.24
CA VAL A 329 -3.38 -31.76 26.86
C VAL A 329 -3.49 -31.63 28.39
N ASP A 330 -2.68 -30.78 29.01
CA ASP A 330 -2.67 -30.58 30.46
C ASP A 330 -3.91 -29.85 30.98
N ALA A 331 -4.52 -28.99 30.15
CA ALA A 331 -5.74 -28.24 30.49
C ALA A 331 -7.02 -29.09 30.52
N LEU A 332 -7.00 -30.29 29.93
CA LEU A 332 -8.15 -31.21 29.92
C LEU A 332 -8.08 -32.29 31.00
N GLN A 333 -6.95 -32.43 31.69
CA GLN A 333 -6.78 -33.39 32.80
C GLN A 333 -6.95 -32.78 34.20
N THR A 334 -7.18 -31.47 34.29
CA THR A 334 -7.31 -30.73 35.57
C THR A 334 -8.74 -30.33 35.93
N ASN A 335 -9.75 -30.75 35.16
CA ASN A 335 -11.17 -30.54 35.48
C ASN A 335 -11.96 -31.86 35.54
N VAL A 336 -11.50 -32.79 36.38
CA VAL A 336 -12.30 -33.91 36.93
C VAL A 336 -12.12 -33.94 38.44
#